data_AF-A0A9P5SNB4-F1
#
_entry.id   AF-A0A9P5SNB4-F1
#
_cell.length_a   1.000
_cell.length_b   1.000
_cell.length_c   1.000
_cell.angle_alpha   90.00
_cell.angle_beta   90.00
_cell.angle_gamma   90.00
#
_symmetry.space_group_name_H-M   'P 1'
#
loop_
_entity.id
_entity.type
_entity.pdbx_description
1 polymer ?
#
loop_
_entity_poly.entity_id
_entity_poly.type
_entity_poly.pdbx_seq_one_letter_code
_entity_poly.pdbx_strand_id
1 'polypeptide(L)'
;MTATQPSVEDQGKFLEDALGVVKVQSFQMKRCLDNNKLMDGLKHCSTMLSELRTSTLTPKNYYELCKCTFVVFLNLTLSWA
;
A
#
# COMPACT_ATOMS: atom_id res chain seq x y z
N MET A 1 9.06 26.03 -14.57
CA MET A 1 8.04 25.90 -13.50
C MET A 1 8.65 24.96 -12.48
N THR A 2 9.08 25.50 -11.34
CA THR A 2 9.86 24.80 -10.31
C THR A 2 9.05 23.64 -9.76
N ALA A 3 9.50 22.41 -10.01
CA ALA A 3 9.01 21.23 -9.31
C ALA A 3 9.39 21.39 -7.84
N THR A 4 8.46 21.87 -7.02
CA THR A 4 8.60 21.87 -5.56
C THR A 4 8.76 20.43 -5.14
N GLN A 5 10.00 19.99 -4.92
CA GLN A 5 10.28 18.71 -4.30
C GLN A 5 9.52 18.69 -2.97
N PRO A 6 8.68 17.68 -2.69
CA PRO A 6 8.05 17.57 -1.38
C PRO A 6 9.17 17.52 -0.35
N SER A 7 9.09 18.38 0.68
CA SER A 7 10.10 18.45 1.73
C SER A 7 10.22 17.07 2.38
N VAL A 8 11.38 16.73 2.93
CA VAL A 8 11.63 15.41 3.53
C VAL A 8 10.60 15.10 4.64
N GLU A 9 10.12 16.13 5.32
CA GLU A 9 9.04 16.06 6.31
C GLU A 9 7.69 15.69 5.70
N ASP A 10 7.31 16.28 4.56
CA ASP A 10 6.09 15.90 3.83
C ASP A 10 6.18 14.44 3.37
N GLN A 11 7.35 14.02 2.88
CA GLN A 11 7.57 12.64 2.44
C GLN A 11 7.41 11.63 3.58
N GLY A 12 7.85 11.96 4.80
CA GLY A 12 7.65 11.12 5.98
C GLY A 12 6.18 10.99 6.35
N LYS A 13 5.44 12.10 6.27
CA LYS A 13 4.01 12.14 6.58
C LYS A 13 3.16 11.37 5.54
N PHE A 14 3.48 11.52 4.25
CA PHE A 14 2.88 10.74 3.17
C PHE A 14 3.17 9.24 3.33
N LEU A 15 4.38 8.89 3.78
CA LEU A 15 4.77 7.50 3.99
C LEU A 15 3.99 6.86 5.15
N GLU A 16 3.77 7.61 6.23
CA GLU A 16 2.98 7.16 7.38
C GLU A 16 1.50 6.99 7.00
N ASP A 17 0.94 7.94 6.25
CA ASP A 17 -0.44 7.86 5.73
C ASP A 17 -0.62 6.64 4.80
N ALA A 18 0.31 6.46 3.86
CA ALA A 18 0.30 5.30 2.95
C ALA A 18 0.44 3.98 3.71
N LEU A 19 1.30 3.90 4.73
CA LEU A 19 1.40 2.71 5.61
C LEU A 19 0.10 2.46 6.38
N GLY A 20 -0.56 3.51 6.85
CA GLY A 20 -1.87 3.44 7.50
C GLY A 20 -2.93 2.85 6.57
N VAL A 21 -3.01 3.36 5.34
CA VAL A 21 -3.91 2.85 4.30
C VAL A 21 -3.58 1.38 3.99
N VAL A 22 -2.30 1.04 3.82
CA VAL A 22 -1.86 -0.34 3.55
C VAL A 22 -2.35 -1.29 4.63
N LYS A 23 -2.22 -0.91 5.89
CA LYS A 23 -2.65 -1.72 7.05
C LYS A 23 -4.16 -1.93 7.09
N VAL A 24 -4.94 -0.88 6.78
CA VAL A 24 -6.40 -0.95 6.74
C VAL A 24 -6.90 -1.78 5.55
N GLN A 25 -6.33 -1.57 4.37
CA GLN A 25 -6.70 -2.27 3.14
C GLN A 25 -6.32 -3.76 3.22
N SER A 26 -5.17 -4.11 3.79
CA SER A 26 -4.77 -5.51 3.99
C SER A 26 -5.67 -6.25 4.99
N PHE A 27 -6.16 -5.56 6.03
CA PHE A 27 -7.15 -6.12 6.95
C PHE A 27 -8.52 -6.36 6.25
N GLN A 28 -9.00 -5.38 5.48
CA GLN A 28 -10.24 -5.52 4.71
C GLN A 28 -10.12 -6.64 3.67
N MET A 29 -8.99 -6.72 2.97
CA MET A 29 -8.70 -7.77 2.01
C MET A 29 -8.71 -9.16 2.67
N LYS A 30 -8.11 -9.32 3.86
CA LYS A 30 -8.15 -10.60 4.62
C LYS A 30 -9.59 -11.01 4.92
N ARG A 31 -10.41 -10.06 5.37
CA ARG A 31 -11.82 -10.27 5.70
C ARG A 31 -12.66 -10.61 4.45
N CYS A 32 -12.38 -9.96 3.32
CA CYS A 32 -13.03 -10.28 2.05
C CYS A 32 -12.65 -11.68 1.56
N LEU A 33 -11.38 -12.09 1.69
CA LEU A 33 -10.95 -13.47 1.39
C LEU A 33 -11.67 -14.50 2.25
N ASP A 34 -11.84 -14.23 3.55
CA ASP A 34 -12.58 -15.09 4.49
C ASP A 34 -14.03 -15.30 4.06
N ASN A 35 -14.63 -14.28 3.45
CA ASN A 35 -15.98 -14.33 2.91
C ASN A 35 -16.06 -14.86 1.48
N ASN A 36 -15.00 -15.50 0.94
CA ASN A 36 -14.90 -15.96 -0.45
C ASN A 36 -15.03 -14.84 -1.52
N LYS A 37 -14.85 -13.58 -1.12
CA LYS A 37 -14.94 -12.40 -2.00
C LYS A 37 -13.58 -11.98 -2.54
N LEU A 38 -12.97 -12.86 -3.34
CA LEU A 38 -11.63 -12.64 -3.91
C LEU A 38 -11.55 -11.36 -4.77
N MET A 39 -12.62 -11.08 -5.54
CA MET A 39 -12.71 -9.88 -6.40
C MET A 39 -12.69 -8.57 -5.61
N ASP A 40 -13.41 -8.51 -4.48
CA ASP A 40 -13.43 -7.32 -3.62
C ASP A 40 -12.08 -7.14 -2.91
N GLY A 41 -11.46 -8.23 -2.46
CA GLY A 41 -10.09 -8.19 -1.91
C GLY A 41 -9.06 -7.65 -2.91
N LEU A 42 -9.15 -8.07 -4.18
CA LEU A 42 -8.29 -7.57 -5.26
C LEU A 42 -8.51 -6.08 -5.55
N LYS A 43 -9.75 -5.58 -5.45
CA LYS A 43 -10.05 -4.15 -5.53
C LYS A 43 -9.36 -3.37 -4.42
N HIS A 44 -9.45 -3.84 -3.18
CA HIS A 44 -8.76 -3.22 -2.04
C HIS A 44 -7.25 -3.15 -2.26
N CYS A 45 -6.63 -4.23 -2.78
CA CYS A 45 -5.23 -4.21 -3.20
C CYS A 45 -4.91 -3.18 -4.28
N SER A 46 -5.74 -3.09 -5.33
CA SER A 46 -5.52 -2.16 -6.44
C SER A 46 -5.62 -0.70 -5.99
N THR A 47 -6.58 -0.40 -5.10
CA THR A 47 -6.70 0.92 -4.45
C THR A 47 -5.47 1.21 -3.60
N MET A 48 -5.02 0.24 -2.80
CA MET A 48 -3.81 0.36 -1.97
C MET A 48 -2.57 0.72 -2.81
N LEU A 49 -2.36 0.01 -3.92
CA LEU A 49 -1.27 0.29 -4.87
C LEU A 49 -1.44 1.61 -5.64
N SER A 50 -2.67 2.09 -5.81
CA SER A 50 -2.94 3.36 -6.50
C SER A 50 -2.65 4.56 -5.61
N GLU A 51 -3.03 4.50 -4.33
CA GLU A 51 -2.68 5.52 -3.31
C GLU A 51 -1.15 5.62 -3.10
N LEU A 52 -0.45 4.48 -3.22
CA LEU A 52 1.01 4.45 -3.22
C LEU A 52 1.63 5.13 -4.45
N ARG A 53 0.99 5.02 -5.63
CA ARG A 53 1.50 5.55 -6.90
C ARG A 53 1.31 7.06 -7.02
N THR A 54 0.26 7.60 -6.41
CA THR A 54 -0.01 9.04 -6.37
C THR A 54 0.93 9.77 -5.40
N SER A 55 1.45 9.09 -4.37
CA SER A 55 2.53 9.63 -3.55
C SER A 55 3.82 9.74 -4.36
N THR A 56 4.24 10.98 -4.65
CA THR A 56 5.44 11.35 -5.40
C THR A 56 6.71 11.07 -4.57
N LEU A 57 6.91 9.81 -4.18
CA LEU A 57 7.99 9.36 -3.29
C LEU A 57 9.32 9.27 -4.04
N THR A 58 10.39 9.67 -3.36
CA THR A 58 11.78 9.44 -3.82
C THR A 58 11.99 7.95 -4.12
N PRO A 59 12.73 7.58 -5.19
CA PRO A 59 12.91 6.20 -5.64
C PRO A 59 13.34 5.19 -4.55
N LYS A 60 14.04 5.62 -3.50
CA LYS A 60 14.38 4.78 -2.33
C LYS A 60 13.14 4.39 -1.51
N ASN A 61 12.30 5.36 -1.14
CA ASN A 61 11.11 5.09 -0.32
C ASN A 61 10.06 4.32 -1.09
N TYR A 62 9.89 4.59 -2.39
CA TYR A 62 8.98 3.81 -3.24
C TYR A 62 9.35 2.32 -3.23
N TYR A 63 10.65 2.01 -3.32
CA TYR A 63 11.12 0.64 -3.37
C TYR A 63 10.88 -0.11 -2.05
N GLU A 64 11.13 0.54 -0.91
CA GLU A 64 10.84 -0.03 0.41
C GLU A 64 9.34 -0.20 0.66
N LEU A 65 8.51 0.78 0.28
CA LEU A 65 7.05 0.67 0.43
C LEU A 65 6.48 -0.43 -0.47
N CYS A 66 6.96 -0.53 -1.71
CA CYS A 66 6.51 -1.53 -2.67
C CYS A 66 6.88 -2.94 -2.20
N LYS A 67 8.10 -3.14 -1.68
CA LYS A 67 8.50 -4.40 -1.03
C LYS A 67 7.60 -4.72 0.16
N CYS A 68 7.35 -3.74 1.04
CA CYS A 68 6.55 -3.95 2.24
C CYS A 68 5.11 -4.33 1.88
N THR A 69 4.53 -3.63 0.90
CA THR A 69 3.21 -3.92 0.32
C THR A 69 3.16 -5.32 -0.29
N PHE A 70 4.18 -5.70 -1.06
CA PHE A 70 4.29 -7.02 -1.67
C PHE A 70 4.48 -8.13 -0.61
N VAL A 71 5.27 -7.88 0.43
CA VAL A 71 5.45 -8.79 1.57
C VAL A 71 4.14 -9.02 2.31
N VAL A 72 3.37 -7.96 2.56
CA VAL A 72 2.06 -8.06 3.21
C VAL A 72 1.10 -8.86 2.34
N PHE A 73 1.08 -8.61 1.03
CA PHE A 73 0.29 -9.38 0.07
C PHE A 73 0.69 -10.86 0.05
N LEU A 74 1.98 -11.15 -0.04
CA LEU A 74 2.51 -12.51 -0.09
C LEU A 74 2.25 -13.26 1.22
N ASN A 75 2.42 -12.61 2.37
CA ASN A 75 2.08 -13.17 3.68
C ASN A 75 0.59 -13.45 3.80
N LEU A 76 -0.24 -12.56 3.22
CA LEU A 76 -1.67 -12.78 3.15
C LEU A 76 -2.02 -13.95 2.25
N THR A 77 -1.31 -14.22 1.16
CA THR A 77 -1.54 -15.43 0.35
C THR A 77 -1.00 -16.69 1.03
N LEU A 78 0.17 -16.62 1.69
CA LEU A 78 0.77 -17.75 2.41
C LEU A 78 -0.04 -18.16 3.64
N SER A 79 -0.71 -17.23 4.32
CA SER A 79 -1.56 -17.53 5.49
C SER A 79 -2.81 -18.37 5.14
N TRP A 80 -3.09 -18.60 3.86
CA TRP A 80 -4.25 -19.38 3.36
C TRP A 80 -3.82 -20.67 2.63
N ALA A 81 -2.52 -20.99 2.63
CA ALA A 81 -1.95 -22.24 2.14
C ALA A 81 -1.61 -23.17 3.31
#